data_AF-A0A7W7QWD0-F1
#
_entry.id   AF-A0A7W7QWD0-F1
#
_cell.length_a   1.000
_cell.length_b   1.000
_cell.length_c   1.000
_cell.angle_alpha   90.00
_cell.angle_beta   90.00
_cell.angle_gamma   90.00
#
_symmetry.space_group_name_H-M   'P 1'
#
loop_
_entity.id
_entity.type
_entity.pdbx_description
1 polymer ?
#
loop_
_entity_poly.entity_id
_entity_poly.type
_entity_poly.pdbx_seq_one_letter_code
_entity_poly.pdbx_strand_id
1 'polypeptide(L)'
;MTALTIGAFLSLSGKHARFGRQARLGLEIWHAANPALNLLIRDDHSDPAVLRAGFRDLADDCDLLLGPYSTHLTRTAARLAAEHDRLLWNHGGSGDDVEASHPGHLISILTPTSQYATPFLHHLATTNPAPLCIVTGKGSFGRQVSDGAEATARSLGLSTVRLGPEDNLTSVDLTQPWALLCAGAFE
;
A
#
# COMPACT_ATOMS: atom_id res chain seq x y z
N MET A 1 19.50 -25.80 -16.32
CA MET A 1 18.79 -24.52 -16.12
C MET A 1 19.07 -24.09 -14.69
N THR A 2 19.54 -22.86 -14.48
CA THR A 2 19.68 -22.30 -13.13
C THR A 2 18.29 -22.10 -12.52
N ALA A 3 18.15 -22.42 -11.23
CA ALA A 3 16.91 -22.18 -10.50
C ALA A 3 16.65 -20.66 -10.39
N LEU A 4 15.42 -20.23 -10.69
CA LEU A 4 15.02 -18.83 -10.55
C LEU A 4 15.08 -18.43 -9.07
N THR A 5 15.74 -17.32 -8.78
CA THR A 5 15.97 -16.82 -7.42
C THR A 5 15.15 -15.56 -7.16
N ILE A 6 14.31 -15.62 -6.13
CA ILE A 6 13.43 -14.53 -5.71
C ILE A 6 14.02 -13.86 -4.49
N GLY A 7 14.29 -12.55 -4.57
CA GLY A 7 14.75 -11.73 -3.46
C GLY A 7 13.60 -10.93 -2.85
N ALA A 8 13.54 -10.82 -1.54
CA ALA A 8 12.55 -9.98 -0.86
C ALA A 8 13.14 -9.23 0.32
N PHE A 9 12.87 -7.93 0.39
CA PHE A 9 12.95 -7.18 1.64
C PHE A 9 11.60 -7.25 2.34
N LEU A 10 11.61 -7.71 3.59
CA LEU A 10 10.42 -7.77 4.44
C LEU A 10 10.74 -7.13 5.79
N SER A 11 9.80 -6.37 6.34
CA SER A 11 9.90 -5.92 7.72
C SER A 11 9.65 -7.11 8.67
N LEU A 12 10.71 -7.83 9.04
CA LEU A 12 10.63 -8.92 10.03
C LEU A 12 10.76 -8.39 11.46
N SER A 13 11.40 -7.22 11.59
CA SER A 13 11.47 -6.39 12.79
C SER A 13 11.02 -4.94 12.53
N GLY A 14 10.97 -4.12 13.59
CA GLY A 14 10.53 -2.72 13.52
C GLY A 14 9.01 -2.53 13.53
N LYS A 15 8.56 -1.32 13.18
CA LYS A 15 7.15 -0.91 13.29
C LYS A 15 6.19 -1.66 12.37
N HIS A 16 6.66 -2.21 11.25
CA HIS A 16 5.86 -2.98 10.31
C HIS A 16 6.03 -4.50 10.47
N ALA A 17 6.69 -4.96 11.55
CA ALA A 17 7.06 -6.36 11.75
C ALA A 17 5.89 -7.35 11.65
N ARG A 18 4.69 -6.93 12.09
CA ARG A 18 3.47 -7.74 11.97
C ARG A 18 3.19 -8.08 10.50
N PHE A 19 3.23 -7.09 9.61
CA PHE A 19 2.88 -7.27 8.20
C PHE A 19 3.97 -8.02 7.44
N GLY A 20 5.25 -7.72 7.68
CA GLY A 20 6.32 -8.45 7.01
C GLY A 20 6.42 -9.92 7.44
N ARG A 21 6.09 -10.28 8.69
CA ARG A 21 5.97 -11.69 9.10
C ARG A 21 4.81 -12.41 8.40
N GLN A 22 3.68 -11.74 8.17
CA GLN A 22 2.57 -12.31 7.39
C GLN A 22 2.96 -12.55 5.93
N ALA A 23 3.65 -11.57 5.31
CA ALA A 23 4.17 -11.73 3.96
C ALA A 23 5.19 -12.87 3.86
N ARG A 24 6.10 -12.99 4.85
CA ARG A 24 7.06 -14.08 4.94
C ARG A 24 6.37 -15.45 4.97
N LEU A 25 5.36 -15.62 5.82
CA LEU A 25 4.61 -16.87 5.90
C LEU A 25 3.98 -17.24 4.55
N GLY A 26 3.40 -16.26 3.85
CA GLY A 26 2.84 -16.48 2.51
C GLY A 26 3.90 -16.93 1.49
N LEU A 27 5.07 -16.29 1.50
CA LEU A 27 6.19 -16.66 0.62
C LEU A 27 6.78 -18.04 0.95
N GLU A 28 6.90 -18.39 2.23
CA GLU A 28 7.37 -19.71 2.66
C GLU A 28 6.40 -20.83 2.23
N ILE A 29 5.08 -20.61 2.36
CA ILE A 29 4.06 -21.55 1.88
C ILE A 29 4.13 -21.68 0.35
N TRP A 30 4.21 -20.55 -0.37
CA TRP A 30 4.34 -20.56 -1.83
C TRP A 30 5.62 -21.28 -2.28
N HIS A 31 6.75 -21.02 -1.63
CA HIS A 31 8.02 -21.67 -1.94
C HIS A 31 8.00 -23.17 -1.65
N ALA A 32 7.34 -23.62 -0.58
CA ALA A 32 7.16 -25.06 -0.30
C ALA A 32 6.41 -25.79 -1.43
N ALA A 33 5.47 -25.11 -2.10
CA ALA A 33 4.78 -25.63 -3.29
C ALA A 33 5.61 -25.49 -4.58
N ASN A 34 6.71 -24.73 -4.57
CA ASN A 34 7.57 -24.43 -5.71
C ASN A 34 9.06 -24.67 -5.37
N PRO A 35 9.46 -25.93 -5.08
CA PRO A 35 10.78 -26.25 -4.55
C PRO A 35 11.94 -26.04 -5.55
N ALA A 36 11.63 -25.80 -6.83
CA ALA A 36 12.62 -25.49 -7.87
C ALA A 36 13.06 -24.02 -7.85
N LEU A 37 12.42 -23.16 -7.06
CA LEU A 37 12.79 -21.75 -6.89
C LEU A 37 13.73 -21.59 -5.70
N ASN A 38 14.61 -20.59 -5.73
CA ASN A 38 15.33 -20.14 -4.53
C ASN A 38 14.61 -18.92 -3.95
N LEU A 39 14.58 -18.80 -2.62
CA LEU A 39 13.98 -17.66 -1.92
C LEU A 39 15.00 -17.04 -0.96
N LEU A 40 15.35 -15.77 -1.20
CA LEU A 40 16.24 -14.97 -0.37
C LEU A 40 15.43 -13.88 0.33
N ILE A 41 15.37 -13.92 1.67
CA ILE A 41 14.67 -12.91 2.47
C ILE A 41 15.67 -12.11 3.30
N ARG A 42 15.56 -10.79 3.26
CA ARG A 42 16.30 -9.84 4.11
C ARG A 42 15.32 -9.06 4.98
N ASP A 43 15.67 -8.86 6.25
CA ASP A 43 14.93 -7.97 7.13
C ASP A 43 15.27 -6.51 6.78
N ASP A 44 14.26 -5.69 6.47
CA ASP A 44 14.44 -4.26 6.25
C ASP A 44 14.30 -3.43 7.54
N HIS A 45 13.96 -4.05 8.67
CA HIS A 45 13.79 -3.40 9.98
C HIS A 45 12.74 -2.28 10.00
N SER A 46 11.88 -2.23 8.99
CA SER A 46 11.01 -1.10 8.68
C SER A 46 11.76 0.22 8.39
N ASP A 47 13.02 0.14 7.95
CA ASP A 47 13.95 1.28 7.80
C ASP A 47 14.48 1.41 6.36
N PRO A 48 14.22 2.56 5.68
CA PRO A 48 14.76 2.83 4.36
C PRO A 48 16.30 2.81 4.28
N ALA A 49 17.00 3.14 5.37
CA ALA A 49 18.46 3.14 5.40
C ALA A 49 19.03 1.73 5.32
N VAL A 50 18.42 0.77 6.03
CA VAL A 50 18.78 -0.67 5.94
C VAL A 50 18.55 -1.17 4.52
N LEU A 51 17.40 -0.82 3.93
CA LEU A 51 17.09 -1.18 2.56
C LEU A 51 18.13 -0.63 1.57
N ARG A 52 18.51 0.66 1.66
CA ARG A 52 19.57 1.25 0.83
C ARG A 52 20.92 0.53 0.97
N ALA A 53 21.29 0.17 2.20
CA ALA A 53 22.58 -0.46 2.47
C ALA A 53 22.67 -1.88 1.89
N GLY A 54 21.59 -2.66 1.94
CA GLY A 54 21.58 -4.05 1.50
C GLY A 54 21.03 -4.29 0.09
N PHE A 55 20.49 -3.26 -0.58
CA PHE A 55 19.73 -3.46 -1.83
C PHE A 55 20.57 -4.11 -2.92
N ARG A 56 21.78 -3.56 -3.17
CA ARG A 56 22.66 -4.05 -4.22
C ARG A 56 23.02 -5.52 -4.02
N ASP A 57 23.40 -5.89 -2.81
CA ASP A 57 23.79 -7.27 -2.49
C ASP A 57 22.65 -8.25 -2.78
N LEU A 58 21.42 -7.94 -2.36
CA LEU A 58 20.26 -8.78 -2.68
C LEU A 58 19.95 -8.79 -4.18
N ALA A 59 20.05 -7.65 -4.85
CA ALA A 59 19.74 -7.48 -6.27
C ALA A 59 20.75 -8.17 -7.21
N ASP A 60 21.99 -8.37 -6.76
CA ASP A 60 23.01 -9.13 -7.48
C ASP A 60 22.84 -10.65 -7.28
N ASP A 61 22.19 -11.07 -6.18
CA ASP A 61 21.95 -12.48 -5.81
C ASP A 61 20.58 -13.03 -6.28
N CYS A 62 19.73 -12.23 -6.92
CA CYS A 62 18.38 -12.66 -7.32
C CYS A 62 17.97 -12.18 -8.72
N ASP A 63 17.01 -12.89 -9.32
CA ASP A 63 16.45 -12.59 -10.64
C ASP A 63 15.23 -11.66 -10.58
N LEU A 64 14.48 -11.70 -9.47
CA LEU A 64 13.28 -10.89 -9.26
C LEU A 64 13.20 -10.40 -7.81
N LEU A 65 12.88 -9.12 -7.62
CA LEU A 65 12.71 -8.51 -6.31
C LEU A 65 11.23 -8.35 -5.95
N LEU A 66 10.88 -8.66 -4.71
CA LEU A 66 9.55 -8.45 -4.12
C LEU A 66 9.59 -7.42 -2.99
N GLY A 67 8.51 -6.65 -2.87
CA GLY A 67 8.23 -5.82 -1.68
C GLY A 67 8.90 -4.46 -1.72
N PRO A 68 9.19 -3.85 -0.56
CA PRO A 68 8.76 -4.22 0.81
C PRO A 68 7.34 -3.71 1.15
N TYR A 69 6.93 -3.89 2.41
CA TYR A 69 5.69 -3.32 2.96
C TYR A 69 5.85 -1.84 3.35
N SER A 70 4.75 -1.11 3.13
CA SER A 70 4.50 0.32 3.30
C SER A 70 4.92 1.17 2.11
N THR A 71 4.05 2.11 1.72
CA THR A 71 4.28 3.10 0.67
C THR A 71 5.64 3.80 0.79
N HIS A 72 6.08 4.10 2.03
CA HIS A 72 7.35 4.78 2.26
C HIS A 72 8.57 3.91 1.89
N LEU A 73 8.57 2.65 2.31
CA LEU A 73 9.67 1.73 2.00
C LEU A 73 9.63 1.32 0.53
N THR A 74 8.44 1.07 -0.03
CA THR A 74 8.27 0.78 -1.46
C THR A 74 8.75 1.94 -2.32
N ARG A 75 8.49 3.20 -1.96
CA ARG A 75 9.03 4.37 -2.70
C ARG A 75 10.56 4.34 -2.74
N THR A 76 11.20 3.96 -1.64
CA THR A 76 12.66 3.83 -1.57
C THR A 76 13.16 2.67 -2.41
N ALA A 77 12.51 1.50 -2.33
CA ALA A 77 12.87 0.31 -3.08
C ALA A 77 12.66 0.48 -4.59
N ALA A 78 11.57 1.12 -5.02
CA ALA A 78 11.28 1.37 -6.43
C ALA A 78 12.34 2.29 -7.07
N ARG A 79 12.76 3.33 -6.34
CA ARG A 79 13.87 4.18 -6.77
C ARG A 79 15.17 3.39 -6.92
N LEU A 80 15.52 2.55 -5.93
CA LEU A 80 16.72 1.72 -5.99
C LEU A 80 16.64 0.69 -7.12
N ALA A 81 15.48 0.08 -7.35
CA ALA A 81 15.28 -0.85 -8.46
C ALA A 81 15.56 -0.17 -9.80
N ALA A 82 15.06 1.05 -10.01
CA ALA A 82 15.36 1.84 -11.20
C ALA A 82 16.85 2.22 -11.29
N GLU A 83 17.46 2.67 -10.19
CA GLU A 83 18.90 3.02 -10.13
C GLU A 83 19.82 1.83 -10.47
N HIS A 84 19.38 0.60 -10.19
CA HIS A 84 20.14 -0.62 -10.41
C HIS A 84 19.69 -1.44 -11.64
N ASP A 85 18.79 -0.90 -12.48
CA ASP A 85 18.21 -1.60 -13.64
C ASP A 85 17.63 -2.98 -13.27
N ARG A 86 16.74 -2.96 -12.26
CA ARG A 86 16.04 -4.14 -11.74
C ARG A 86 14.54 -3.92 -11.77
N LEU A 87 13.82 -5.05 -11.82
CA LEU A 87 12.37 -5.09 -11.72
C LEU A 87 11.95 -5.40 -10.28
N LEU A 88 11.07 -4.56 -9.74
CA LEU A 88 10.46 -4.72 -8.42
C LEU A 88 8.97 -5.04 -8.55
N TRP A 89 8.54 -6.13 -7.92
CA TRP A 89 7.12 -6.44 -7.74
C TRP A 89 6.63 -5.92 -6.39
N ASN A 90 5.90 -4.81 -6.45
CA ASN A 90 5.30 -4.16 -5.31
C ASN A 90 4.02 -4.88 -4.87
N HIS A 91 4.11 -5.52 -3.70
CA HIS A 91 2.98 -6.16 -3.02
C HIS A 91 2.60 -5.44 -1.72
N GLY A 92 3.26 -4.34 -1.37
CA GLY A 92 3.21 -3.79 -0.02
C GLY A 92 3.03 -2.27 0.11
N GLY A 93 3.14 -1.51 -0.98
CA GLY A 93 3.04 -0.05 -0.98
C GLY A 93 2.02 0.46 -1.98
N SER A 94 0.79 0.64 -1.53
CA SER A 94 -0.36 0.98 -2.39
C SER A 94 -0.56 2.47 -2.64
N GLY A 95 0.41 3.32 -2.25
CA GLY A 95 0.26 4.76 -2.43
C GLY A 95 0.19 5.10 -3.91
N ASP A 96 -0.76 5.94 -4.29
CA ASP A 96 -0.98 6.33 -5.70
C ASP A 96 0.29 6.87 -6.36
N ASP A 97 1.09 7.62 -5.60
CA ASP A 97 2.36 8.17 -6.07
C ASP A 97 3.44 7.12 -6.31
N VAL A 98 3.33 5.95 -5.67
CA VAL A 98 4.28 4.84 -5.83
C VAL A 98 3.87 3.94 -6.97
N GLU A 99 2.59 3.62 -7.09
CA GLU A 99 2.03 2.66 -8.06
C GLU A 99 2.54 2.86 -9.49
N ALA A 100 2.68 4.13 -9.94
CA ALA A 100 3.13 4.49 -11.29
C ALA A 100 4.50 5.19 -11.34
N SER A 101 5.27 5.19 -10.24
CA SER A 101 6.45 6.05 -10.08
C SER A 101 7.63 5.76 -11.01
N HIS A 102 7.86 4.49 -11.35
CA HIS A 102 9.04 4.05 -12.11
C HIS A 102 8.64 3.07 -13.24
N PRO A 103 8.07 3.58 -14.35
CA PRO A 103 7.70 2.75 -15.49
C PRO A 103 8.88 1.89 -15.97
N GLY A 104 8.63 0.60 -16.23
CA GLY A 104 9.65 -0.37 -16.64
C GLY A 104 10.40 -1.05 -15.49
N HIS A 105 10.39 -0.48 -14.27
CA HIS A 105 11.12 -1.01 -13.12
C HIS A 105 10.22 -1.38 -11.94
N LEU A 106 8.94 -0.99 -11.96
CA LEU A 106 7.97 -1.29 -10.92
C LEU A 106 6.72 -1.91 -11.52
N ILE A 107 6.33 -3.08 -11.00
CA ILE A 107 5.02 -3.70 -11.22
C ILE A 107 4.31 -3.72 -9.88
N SER A 108 3.18 -3.03 -9.81
CA SER A 108 2.32 -3.03 -8.62
C SER A 108 1.14 -3.96 -8.84
N ILE A 109 0.89 -4.83 -7.87
CA ILE A 109 -0.22 -5.81 -7.91
C ILE A 109 -1.36 -5.44 -6.95
N LEU A 110 -1.23 -4.28 -6.30
CA LEU A 110 -2.16 -3.77 -5.32
C LEU A 110 -3.20 -2.88 -6.00
N THR A 111 -4.35 -2.73 -5.34
CA THR A 111 -5.24 -1.62 -5.65
C THR A 111 -4.62 -0.32 -5.11
N PRO A 112 -4.53 0.77 -5.89
CA PRO A 112 -4.09 2.07 -5.40
C PRO A 112 -4.99 2.60 -4.27
N THR A 113 -4.42 3.34 -3.33
CA THR A 113 -5.16 3.86 -2.16
C THR A 113 -6.40 4.67 -2.52
N SER A 114 -6.34 5.48 -3.58
CA SER A 114 -7.49 6.27 -4.04
C SER A 114 -8.69 5.42 -4.46
N GLN A 115 -8.49 4.15 -4.79
CA GLN A 115 -9.54 3.26 -5.28
C GLN A 115 -10.15 2.36 -4.19
N TYR A 116 -9.65 2.41 -2.95
CA TYR A 116 -10.12 1.55 -1.86
C TYR A 116 -11.61 1.68 -1.55
N ALA A 117 -12.13 2.92 -1.60
CA ALA A 117 -13.53 3.18 -1.32
C ALA A 117 -14.44 2.88 -2.52
N THR A 118 -13.91 2.68 -3.72
CA THR A 118 -14.71 2.62 -4.95
C THR A 118 -15.80 1.55 -4.91
N PRO A 119 -15.52 0.28 -4.54
CA PRO A 119 -16.58 -0.75 -4.48
C PRO A 119 -17.68 -0.40 -3.47
N PHE A 120 -17.31 0.15 -2.32
CA PHE A 120 -18.27 0.58 -1.29
C PHE A 120 -19.16 1.72 -1.79
N LEU A 121 -18.59 2.71 -2.48
CA LEU A 121 -19.34 3.87 -2.96
C LEU A 121 -20.29 3.52 -4.11
N HIS A 122 -19.89 2.61 -5.00
CA HIS A 122 -20.80 2.06 -6.01
C HIS A 122 -21.97 1.30 -5.37
N HIS A 123 -21.70 0.53 -4.31
CA HIS A 123 -22.78 -0.13 -3.57
C HIS A 123 -23.71 0.89 -2.92
N LEU A 124 -23.15 1.88 -2.19
CA LEU A 124 -23.92 2.93 -1.53
C LEU A 124 -24.82 3.70 -2.51
N ALA A 125 -24.30 4.11 -3.66
CA ALA A 125 -25.05 4.85 -4.67
C ALA A 125 -26.18 4.05 -5.33
N THR A 126 -26.12 2.71 -5.29
CA THR A 126 -27.10 1.85 -5.94
C THR A 126 -28.15 1.30 -4.97
N THR A 127 -27.78 1.05 -3.72
CA THR A 127 -28.66 0.36 -2.75
C THR A 127 -29.27 1.28 -1.71
N ASN A 128 -28.52 2.27 -1.23
CA ASN A 128 -28.98 3.19 -0.18
C ASN A 128 -28.24 4.53 -0.28
N PRO A 129 -28.59 5.39 -1.25
CA PRO A 129 -27.90 6.66 -1.44
C PRO A 129 -27.98 7.53 -0.18
N ALA A 130 -26.82 7.84 0.38
CA ALA A 130 -26.69 8.70 1.55
C ALA A 130 -25.45 9.61 1.39
N PRO A 131 -25.44 10.80 2.01
CA PRO A 131 -24.23 11.61 2.09
C PRO A 131 -23.07 10.84 2.70
N LEU A 132 -21.87 11.03 2.17
CA LEU A 132 -20.64 10.42 2.67
C LEU A 132 -19.91 11.38 3.61
N CYS A 133 -19.77 10.99 4.88
CA CYS A 133 -18.88 11.65 5.83
C CYS A 133 -17.50 11.00 5.77
N ILE A 134 -16.50 11.76 5.37
CA ILE A 134 -15.10 11.33 5.22
C ILE A 134 -14.29 11.89 6.38
N VAL A 135 -13.77 11.02 7.24
CA VAL A 135 -12.89 11.40 8.35
C VAL A 135 -11.46 11.00 7.98
N THR A 136 -10.60 12.00 7.82
CA THR A 136 -9.21 11.84 7.39
C THR A 136 -8.27 11.98 8.58
N GLY A 137 -7.50 10.92 8.87
CA GLY A 137 -6.45 10.93 9.88
C GLY A 137 -5.18 11.63 9.39
N LYS A 138 -4.15 11.64 10.25
CA LYS A 138 -2.85 12.24 9.91
C LYS A 138 -2.11 11.41 8.84
N GLY A 139 -1.20 12.08 8.11
CA GLY A 139 -0.30 11.44 7.14
C GLY A 139 -0.86 11.34 5.72
N SER A 140 0.00 10.97 4.76
CA SER A 140 -0.35 10.96 3.33
C SER A 140 -1.28 9.82 2.92
N PHE A 141 -1.18 8.66 3.58
CA PHE A 141 -2.00 7.50 3.28
C PHE A 141 -3.50 7.78 3.47
N GLY A 142 -3.89 8.28 4.64
CA GLY A 142 -5.29 8.63 4.92
C GLY A 142 -5.82 9.69 3.95
N ARG A 143 -5.00 10.68 3.62
CA ARG A 143 -5.34 11.70 2.61
C ARG A 143 -5.62 11.09 1.23
N GLN A 144 -4.73 10.23 0.70
CA GLN A 144 -4.93 9.62 -0.61
C GLN A 144 -6.23 8.78 -0.68
N VAL A 145 -6.52 8.01 0.36
CA VAL A 145 -7.79 7.24 0.45
C VAL A 145 -8.99 8.19 0.48
N SER A 146 -8.95 9.23 1.32
CA SER A 146 -10.04 10.20 1.43
C SER A 146 -10.26 11.01 0.14
N ASP A 147 -9.19 11.42 -0.53
CA ASP A 147 -9.23 12.17 -1.79
C ASP A 147 -9.87 11.31 -2.89
N GLY A 148 -9.47 10.04 -3.00
CA GLY A 148 -10.06 9.09 -3.94
C GLY A 148 -11.53 8.79 -3.65
N ALA A 149 -11.88 8.62 -2.38
CA ALA A 149 -13.27 8.43 -1.96
C ALA A 149 -14.15 9.65 -2.31
N GLU A 150 -13.66 10.86 -2.05
CA GLU A 150 -14.38 12.08 -2.39
C GLU A 150 -14.57 12.23 -3.89
N ALA A 151 -13.53 11.96 -4.69
CA ALA A 151 -13.62 12.00 -6.15
C ALA A 151 -14.65 10.98 -6.69
N THR A 152 -14.62 9.74 -6.19
CA THR A 152 -15.57 8.69 -6.59
C THR A 152 -16.99 8.99 -6.11
N ALA A 153 -17.18 9.53 -4.90
CA ALA A 153 -18.50 9.90 -4.40
C ALA A 153 -19.12 11.01 -5.27
N ARG A 154 -18.34 12.04 -5.61
CA ARG A 154 -18.78 13.14 -6.47
C ARG A 154 -19.14 12.65 -7.88
N SER A 155 -18.37 11.72 -8.46
CA SER A 155 -18.67 11.17 -9.79
C SER A 155 -19.95 10.32 -9.80
N LEU A 156 -20.33 9.76 -8.65
CA LEU A 156 -21.58 9.02 -8.44
C LEU A 156 -22.76 9.92 -7.99
N GLY A 157 -22.57 11.23 -7.87
CA GLY A 157 -23.61 12.17 -7.45
C GLY A 157 -23.92 12.14 -5.94
N LEU A 158 -23.05 11.56 -5.12
CA LEU A 158 -23.18 11.56 -3.67
C LEU A 158 -22.61 12.86 -3.08
N SER A 159 -23.36 13.49 -2.17
CA SER A 159 -22.86 14.61 -1.37
C SER A 159 -21.77 14.15 -0.40
N THR A 160 -20.74 14.97 -0.18
CA THR A 160 -19.63 14.67 0.73
C THR A 160 -19.47 15.74 1.81
N VAL A 161 -19.07 15.31 3.01
CA VAL A 161 -18.56 16.18 4.08
C VAL A 161 -17.23 15.61 4.52
N ARG A 162 -16.25 16.48 4.80
CA ARG A 162 -14.90 16.07 5.19
C ARG A 162 -14.51 16.63 6.55
N LEU A 163 -13.90 15.78 7.37
CA LEU A 163 -13.34 16.13 8.67
C LEU A 163 -11.87 15.73 8.70
N GLY A 164 -11.01 16.68 9.05
CA GLY A 164 -9.61 16.46 9.35
C GLY A 164 -9.34 16.22 10.84
N PRO A 165 -8.07 16.05 11.22
CA PRO A 165 -7.67 15.75 12.60
C PRO A 165 -8.06 16.81 13.64
N GLU A 166 -8.21 18.08 13.21
CA GLU A 166 -8.54 19.22 14.09
C GLU A 166 -10.05 19.51 14.12
N ASP A 167 -10.84 18.84 13.29
CA ASP A 167 -12.28 19.10 13.16
C ASP A 167 -13.09 18.28 14.17
N ASN A 168 -14.14 18.89 14.72
CA ASN A 168 -15.04 18.20 15.63
C ASN A 168 -16.19 17.53 14.85
N LEU A 169 -16.50 16.27 15.18
CA LEU A 169 -17.64 15.53 14.62
C LEU A 169 -18.98 16.27 14.81
N THR A 170 -19.10 17.10 15.84
CA THR A 170 -20.31 17.92 16.07
C THR A 170 -20.52 19.03 15.04
N SER A 171 -19.53 19.30 14.18
CA SER A 171 -19.66 20.23 13.05
C SER A 171 -20.44 19.64 11.86
N VAL A 172 -20.68 18.32 11.86
CA VAL A 172 -21.48 17.65 10.84
C VAL A 172 -22.91 17.52 11.33
N ASP A 173 -23.87 17.86 10.47
CA ASP A 173 -25.28 17.64 10.77
C ASP A 173 -25.57 16.12 10.80
N LEU A 174 -25.66 15.57 12.01
CA LEU A 174 -25.98 14.16 12.26
C LEU A 174 -27.48 13.89 12.26
N THR A 175 -28.33 14.88 11.94
CA THR A 175 -29.80 14.71 11.96
C THR A 175 -30.32 13.89 10.79
N GLN A 176 -29.51 13.69 9.75
CA GLN A 176 -29.81 12.80 8.62
C GLN A 176 -28.88 11.58 8.59
N PRO A 177 -29.32 10.43 8.03
CA PRO A 177 -28.46 9.26 7.85
C PRO A 177 -27.29 9.57 6.91
N TRP A 178 -26.08 9.12 7.28
CA TRP A 178 -24.86 9.27 6.49
C TRP A 178 -24.08 7.96 6.48
N ALA A 179 -23.24 7.79 5.46
CA ALA A 179 -22.25 6.73 5.40
C ALA A 179 -20.90 7.25 5.93
N LEU A 180 -20.24 6.48 6.80
CA LEU A 180 -18.91 6.83 7.33
C LEU A 180 -17.80 6.18 6.50
N LEU A 181 -16.81 6.97 6.12
CA LEU A 181 -15.50 6.48 5.73
C LEU A 181 -14.42 7.12 6.60
N CYS A 182 -13.74 6.31 7.42
CA CYS A 182 -12.55 6.73 8.16
C CYS A 182 -11.28 6.19 7.50
N ALA A 183 -10.28 7.05 7.28
CA ALA A 183 -9.00 6.62 6.72
C ALA A 183 -7.82 7.32 7.39
N GLY A 184 -6.88 6.54 7.93
CA GLY A 184 -5.64 7.03 8.55
C GLY A 184 -5.53 6.70 10.02
N ALA A 185 -4.52 7.29 10.67
CA ALA A 185 -4.31 7.21 12.12
C ALA A 185 -4.93 8.43 12.80
N PHE A 186 -5.61 8.19 13.93
CA PHE A 186 -6.35 9.20 14.70
C PHE A 186 -5.80 9.37 16.12
N GLU A 187 -4.65 8.76 16.41
CA GLU A 187 -3.89 8.92 17.66
C GLU A 187 -3.09 10.26 17.71
#